data_AF-A0A0U3SDU7-F1
#
_entry.id   AF-A0A0U3SDU7-F1
#
_cell.length_a   1.000
_cell.length_b   1.000
_cell.length_c   1.000
_cell.angle_alpha   90.00
_cell.angle_beta   90.00
_cell.angle_gamma   90.00
#
_symmetry.space_group_name_H-M   'P 1'
#
loop_
_entity.id
_entity.type
_entity.pdbx_description
1 polymer ?
#
loop_
_entity_poly.entity_id
_entity_poly.type
_entity_poly.pdbx_seq_one_letter_code
_entity_poly.pdbx_strand_id
1 'polypeptide(L)'
;MSSENWFTKSKLQRFQSLSATVLAPVRVAASWQMSNHATVAYQRFERPVNGLALRNLQLQSTQTVQMPRELRLTLHLTLRYRFQHGQQAAACSRSSYELEELRRTGQQ
;
A
#
# COMPACT_ATOMS: atom_id res chain seq x y z
N MET A 1 -11.75 -49.51 -1.91
CA MET A 1 -11.79 -48.63 -3.10
C MET A 1 -11.93 -47.20 -2.59
N SER A 2 -10.83 -46.46 -2.63
CA SER A 2 -10.69 -45.12 -2.03
C SER A 2 -11.17 -44.10 -3.06
N SER A 3 -12.29 -43.42 -2.80
CA SER A 3 -12.81 -42.36 -3.66
C SER A 3 -12.01 -41.08 -3.43
N GLU A 4 -11.16 -40.74 -4.40
CA GLU A 4 -10.31 -39.57 -4.41
C GLU A 4 -11.12 -38.26 -4.37
N ASN A 5 -10.75 -37.38 -3.42
CA ASN A 5 -11.22 -36.01 -3.30
C ASN A 5 -10.80 -35.18 -4.52
N TRP A 6 -11.68 -35.08 -5.52
CA TRP A 6 -11.42 -34.33 -6.76
C TRP A 6 -11.61 -32.80 -6.63
N PHE A 7 -12.10 -32.31 -5.49
CA PHE A 7 -12.61 -30.93 -5.36
C PHE A 7 -11.58 -29.84 -5.00
N THR A 8 -10.28 -30.13 -4.91
CA THR A 8 -9.31 -29.11 -4.44
C THR A 8 -8.23 -28.76 -5.46
N LYS A 9 -8.54 -28.78 -6.76
CA LYS A 9 -7.54 -28.52 -7.81
C LYS A 9 -8.01 -27.65 -8.98
N SER A 10 -8.75 -26.56 -8.77
CA SER A 10 -8.99 -25.59 -9.87
C SER A 10 -9.51 -24.20 -9.47
N LYS A 11 -9.07 -23.65 -8.33
CA LYS A 11 -9.33 -22.24 -7.98
C LYS A 11 -8.07 -21.39 -7.78
N LEU A 12 -6.94 -21.81 -8.33
CA LEU A 12 -5.89 -20.85 -8.70
C LEU A 12 -6.38 -20.12 -9.96
N GLN A 13 -7.39 -19.26 -9.78
CA GLN A 13 -7.70 -18.21 -10.73
C GLN A 13 -6.39 -17.49 -10.99
N ARG A 14 -5.91 -17.52 -12.24
CA ARG A 14 -4.67 -16.88 -12.65
C ARG A 14 -4.76 -15.40 -12.26
N PHE A 15 -4.11 -15.08 -11.16
CA PHE A 15 -4.05 -13.76 -10.55
C PHE A 15 -2.60 -13.32 -10.68
N GLN A 16 -2.38 -12.23 -11.39
CA GLN A 16 -1.06 -11.66 -11.56
C GLN A 16 -0.97 -10.39 -10.72
N SER A 17 -0.19 -10.45 -9.65
CA SER A 17 0.17 -9.29 -8.85
C SER A 17 1.66 -9.03 -8.95
N LEU A 18 2.00 -7.78 -9.26
CA LEU A 18 3.36 -7.27 -9.17
C LEU A 18 3.36 -6.14 -8.13
N SER A 19 4.31 -6.16 -7.21
CA SER A 19 4.54 -5.03 -6.31
C SER A 19 6.02 -4.72 -6.22
N ALA A 20 6.31 -3.44 -6.03
CA ALA A 20 7.65 -2.95 -5.76
C ALA A 20 7.57 -1.99 -4.58
N THR A 21 8.51 -2.13 -3.64
CA THR A 21 8.63 -1.27 -2.47
C THR A 21 10.00 -0.63 -2.46
N VAL A 22 10.03 0.67 -2.20
CA VAL A 22 11.24 1.47 -2.08
C VAL A 22 11.31 2.00 -0.65
N LEU A 23 12.47 1.81 -0.04
CA LEU A 23 12.81 2.30 1.29
C LEU A 23 13.96 3.30 1.16
N ALA A 24 13.75 4.52 1.64
CA ALA A 24 14.74 5.58 1.59
C ALA A 24 14.85 6.30 2.94
N PRO A 25 15.71 5.80 3.85
CA PRO A 25 16.06 6.54 5.06
C PRO A 25 16.93 7.74 4.70
N VAL A 26 16.56 8.93 5.16
CA VAL A 26 17.29 10.17 4.89
C VAL A 26 17.47 10.93 6.21
N ARG A 27 18.67 11.45 6.45
CA ARG A 27 18.91 12.41 7.54
C ARG A 27 18.85 13.82 6.95
N VAL A 28 17.86 14.60 7.37
CA VAL A 28 17.64 15.97 6.83
C VAL A 28 18.49 16.99 7.58
N ALA A 29 18.74 16.75 8.87
CA ALA A 29 19.64 17.51 9.73
C ALA A 29 20.26 16.58 10.78
N ALA A 30 21.26 17.05 11.53
CA ALA A 30 22.00 16.23 12.51
C ALA A 30 21.10 15.48 13.51
N SER A 31 19.93 16.04 13.80
CA SER A 31 18.95 15.52 14.75
C SER A 31 17.59 15.19 14.13
N TRP A 32 17.45 15.27 12.80
CA TRP A 32 16.22 14.96 12.08
C TRP A 32 16.38 13.64 11.33
N GLN A 33 15.52 12.67 11.64
CA GLN A 33 15.51 11.38 10.95
C GLN A 33 14.24 11.26 10.13
N MET A 34 14.39 10.96 8.85
CA MET A 34 13.28 10.72 7.93
C MET A 34 13.30 9.27 7.46
N SER A 35 12.15 8.61 7.53
CA SER A 35 11.91 7.30 6.95
C SER A 35 10.86 7.43 5.86
N ASN A 36 11.24 7.07 4.63
CA ASN A 36 10.34 7.06 3.49
C ASN A 36 10.10 5.62 3.05
N HIS A 37 8.84 5.25 2.92
CA HIS A 37 8.38 3.96 2.42
C HIS A 37 7.37 4.19 1.30
N ALA A 38 7.69 3.81 0.07
CA ALA A 38 6.78 3.88 -1.05
C ALA A 38 6.57 2.49 -1.67
N THR A 39 5.32 2.08 -1.84
CA THR A 39 4.94 0.82 -2.48
C THR A 39 4.03 1.09 -3.66
N VAL A 40 4.38 0.52 -4.80
CA VAL A 40 3.50 0.42 -5.97
C VAL A 40 3.07 -1.02 -6.13
N ALA A 41 1.78 -1.24 -6.37
CA ALA A 41 1.21 -2.55 -6.60
C ALA A 41 0.29 -2.51 -7.81
N TYR A 42 0.54 -3.41 -8.76
CA TYR A 42 -0.28 -3.64 -9.93
C TYR A 42 -0.92 -5.02 -9.83
N GLN A 43 -2.24 -5.07 -9.93
CA GLN A 43 -3.02 -6.30 -9.86
C GLN A 43 -3.87 -6.43 -11.11
N ARG A 44 -3.77 -7.58 -11.77
CA ARG A 44 -4.60 -7.95 -12.92
C ARG A 44 -5.43 -9.17 -12.57
N PHE A 45 -6.74 -9.03 -12.72
CA PHE A 45 -7.69 -10.11 -12.55
C PHE A 45 -8.06 -10.66 -13.93
N GLU A 46 -7.76 -11.93 -14.17
CA GLU A 46 -8.09 -12.59 -15.44
C GLU A 46 -9.57 -12.98 -15.54
N ARG A 47 -10.28 -13.09 -14.42
CA ARG A 47 -11.74 -13.24 -14.46
C ARG A 47 -12.42 -11.88 -14.50
N PRO A 48 -13.11 -11.55 -15.59
CA PRO A 48 -13.88 -10.33 -15.65
C PRO A 48 -15.05 -10.40 -14.67
N VAL A 49 -15.29 -9.32 -13.92
CA VAL A 49 -16.58 -9.11 -13.26
C VAL A 49 -17.47 -8.46 -14.32
N ASN A 50 -18.55 -9.11 -14.73
CA ASN A 50 -19.46 -8.68 -15.80
C ASN A 50 -18.81 -8.54 -17.21
N GLY A 51 -17.80 -9.34 -17.55
CA GLY A 51 -17.17 -9.32 -18.89
C GLY A 51 -16.03 -8.29 -19.07
N LEU A 52 -15.75 -7.44 -18.07
CA LEU A 52 -14.67 -6.45 -18.12
C LEU A 52 -13.43 -6.91 -17.34
N ALA A 53 -12.26 -6.92 -17.99
CA ALA A 53 -11.00 -7.20 -17.31
C ALA A 53 -10.70 -6.10 -16.27
N LEU A 54 -10.60 -6.48 -14.99
CA LEU A 54 -10.32 -5.56 -13.90
C LEU A 54 -8.80 -5.42 -13.70
N ARG A 55 -8.30 -4.19 -13.81
CA ARG A 55 -6.91 -3.83 -13.49
C ARG A 55 -6.90 -2.80 -12.39
N ASN A 56 -6.02 -2.99 -11.42
CA ASN A 56 -5.91 -2.11 -10.27
C ASN A 56 -4.45 -1.73 -10.06
N LEU A 57 -4.19 -0.43 -10.03
CA LEU A 57 -2.90 0.14 -9.69
C LEU A 57 -3.07 0.86 -8.35
N GLN A 58 -2.23 0.52 -7.38
CA GLN A 58 -2.21 1.15 -6.07
C GLN A 58 -0.82 1.71 -5.82
N LEU A 59 -0.75 2.96 -5.38
CA LEU A 59 0.46 3.58 -4.89
C LEU A 59 0.21 3.97 -3.43
N GLN A 60 1.09 3.53 -2.55
CA GLN A 60 1.08 3.88 -1.14
C GLN A 60 2.42 4.53 -0.82
N SER A 61 2.40 5.69 -0.17
CA SER A 61 3.59 6.38 0.27
C SER A 61 3.38 6.80 1.72
N THR A 62 4.30 6.37 2.58
CA THR A 62 4.36 6.74 3.99
C THR A 62 5.69 7.45 4.22
N GLN A 63 5.63 8.64 4.79
CA GLN A 63 6.79 9.43 5.15
C GLN A 63 6.69 9.77 6.62
N THR A 64 7.71 9.43 7.39
CA THR A 64 7.79 9.79 8.81
C THR A 64 9.01 10.66 9.02
N VAL A 65 8.80 11.81 9.65
CA VAL A 65 9.85 12.74 10.05
C VAL A 65 9.87 12.80 11.57
N GLN A 66 10.98 12.38 12.16
CA GLN A 66 11.27 12.56 13.56
C GLN A 66 12.14 13.81 13.73
N MET A 67 11.59 14.77 14.46
CA MET A 67 12.22 16.05 14.74
C MET A 67 12.85 16.06 16.14
N PRO A 68 13.79 16.98 16.38
CA PRO A 68 14.32 17.26 17.70
C PRO A 68 13.19 17.87 18.54
N ARG A 69 13.19 17.61 19.85
CA ARG A 69 12.09 17.92 20.79
C ARG A 69 10.92 16.95 20.72
N GLU A 70 11.21 15.66 20.49
CA GLU A 70 10.22 14.61 20.67
C GLU A 70 9.00 14.73 19.72
N LEU A 71 9.10 15.50 18.63
CA LEU A 71 8.00 15.64 17.67
C LEU A 71 8.12 14.61 16.54
N ARG A 72 7.02 13.93 16.23
CA ARG A 72 6.91 13.00 15.10
C ARG A 72 5.79 13.44 14.18
N LEU A 73 6.12 13.69 12.92
CA LEU A 73 5.15 13.90 11.86
C LEU A 73 5.11 12.68 10.96
N THR A 74 3.92 12.13 10.72
CA THR A 74 3.69 11.04 9.78
C THR A 74 2.71 11.48 8.71
N LEU A 75 3.09 11.28 7.45
CA LEU A 75 2.30 11.56 6.26
C LEU A 75 2.00 10.25 5.56
N HIS A 76 0.74 10.00 5.28
CA HIS A 76 0.28 8.85 4.50
C HIS A 76 -0.46 9.33 3.26
N LEU A 77 -0.03 8.82 2.11
CA LEU A 77 -0.68 9.02 0.83
C LEU A 77 -1.02 7.67 0.24
N THR A 78 -2.27 7.49 -0.18
CA THR A 78 -2.72 6.30 -0.90
C THR A 78 -3.47 6.73 -2.15
N LEU A 79 -2.95 6.36 -3.32
CA LEU A 79 -3.62 6.51 -4.61
C LEU A 79 -4.04 5.15 -5.11
N ARG A 80 -5.28 5.03 -5.58
CA ARG A 80 -5.82 3.81 -6.17
C ARG A 80 -6.49 4.16 -7.49
N TYR A 81 -6.01 3.54 -8.55
CA TYR A 81 -6.55 3.65 -9.90
C TYR A 81 -7.12 2.31 -10.31
N ARG A 82 -8.41 2.29 -10.62
CA ARG A 82 -9.09 1.12 -11.14
C ARG A 82 -9.46 1.36 -12.60
N PHE A 83 -9.03 0.44 -13.46
CA PHE A 83 -9.36 0.44 -14.87
C PHE A 83 -10.23 -0.78 -15.16
N GLN A 84 -11.34 -0.53 -15.86
CA GLN A 84 -12.19 -1.57 -16.44
C GLN A 84 -12.15 -1.42 -17.96
N HIS A 85 -11.90 -2.50 -18.66
CA HIS A 85 -11.78 -2.48 -20.13
C HIS A 85 -13.14 -2.09 -20.75
N GLY A 86 -13.34 -0.81 -21.09
CA GLY A 86 -14.59 -0.28 -21.67
C GLY A 86 -15.39 0.70 -20.79
N GLN A 87 -14.97 1.02 -19.56
CA GLN A 87 -15.61 2.03 -18.71
C GLN A 87 -14.62 2.87 -17.90
N GLN A 88 -15.09 4.05 -17.47
CA GLN A 88 -14.34 5.17 -16.89
C GLN A 88 -13.40 4.74 -15.76
N ALA A 89 -12.18 5.27 -15.78
CA ALA A 89 -11.19 5.07 -14.72
C ALA A 89 -11.65 5.76 -13.44
N ALA A 90 -11.82 4.99 -12.36
CA ALA A 90 -12.08 5.54 -11.03
C ALA A 90 -10.73 5.78 -10.33
N ALA A 91 -10.39 7.05 -10.13
CA ALA A 91 -9.24 7.48 -9.35
C ALA A 91 -9.70 7.85 -7.94
N CYS A 92 -9.13 7.22 -6.92
CA CYS A 92 -9.34 7.60 -5.53
C CYS A 92 -8.00 7.98 -4.91
N SER A 93 -7.93 9.21 -4.39
CA SER A 93 -6.80 9.70 -3.61
C SER A 93 -7.25 9.87 -2.17
N ARG A 94 -6.45 9.33 -1.24
CA ARG A 94 -6.61 9.57 0.19
C ARG A 94 -5.27 10.00 0.76
N SER A 95 -5.27 11.15 1.42
CA SER A 95 -4.13 11.66 2.17
C SER A 95 -4.52 11.80 3.63
N SER A 96 -3.61 11.45 4.54
CA SER A 96 -3.76 11.71 5.96
C SER A 96 -2.42 12.11 6.56
N TYR A 97 -2.48 12.91 7.61
CA TYR A 97 -1.33 13.32 8.40
C TYR A 97 -1.61 13.10 9.87
N GLU A 98 -0.56 12.78 10.61
CA GLU A 98 -0.61 12.59 12.06
C GLU A 98 0.61 13.29 12.67
N LEU A 99 0.37 14.10 13.69
CA LEU A 99 1.41 14.78 14.46
C LEU A 99 1.30 14.30 15.90
N GLU A 100 2.38 13.73 16.41
CA GLU A 100 2.47 13.22 17.76
C GLU A 100 3.62 13.89 18.51
N GLU A 101 3.35 14.28 19.76
CA GLU A 101 4.39 14.59 20.75
C GLU A 101 4.77 13.28 21.46
N LEU A 102 6.02 12.83 21.27
CA LEU A 102 6.61 11.67 21.94
C LEU A 102 6.77 12.02 23.42
N ARG A 103 5.69 11.89 24.19
CA ARG A 103 5.73 12.08 25.64
C ARG A 103 6.89 11.28 26.22
N ARG A 104 7.83 11.93 26.91
CA ARG A 104 8.71 11.24 27.86
C ARG A 104 7.83 10.39 28.78
N THR A 105 7.81 9.09 28.55
CA THR A 105 7.44 8.10 29.57
C THR A 105 8.56 8.08 30.61
N GLY A 106 8.65 9.17 31.38
CA GLY A 106 9.22 9.14 32.71
C GLY A 106 8.14 8.63 33.64
N GLN A 107 8.17 7.33 33.94
CA GLN A 107 7.55 6.84 35.16
C GLN A 107 8.19 7.60 36.34
N GLN A 108 7.35 8.21 37.17
CA GLN A 108 7.68 8.50 38.57
C GLN A 108 7.14 7.37 39.43
#